data_AF-A0A1J3JQI5-F1
#
_entry.id   AF-A0A1J3JQI5-F1
#
_cell.length_a   1.000
_cell.length_b   1.000
_cell.length_c   1.000
_cell.angle_alpha   90.00
_cell.angle_beta   90.00
_cell.angle_gamma   90.00
#
_symmetry.space_group_name_H-M   'P 1'
#
loop_
_entity.id
_entity.type
_entity.pdbx_description
1 polymer ?
#
loop_
_entity_poly.entity_id
_entity_poly.type
_entity_poly.pdbx_seq_one_letter_code
_entity_poly.pdbx_strand_id
1 'polypeptide(L)'
;WILANSKPCPKCKRPIEKNHGCMHMTCTPPCKYEFCWLCLNAWTDHGERTGGFYACNRYEAAKQEGLYDEAEKRREMAKNSLERYTHYYERWASNQTS
;
A
#
# COMPACT_ATOMS: atom_id res chain seq x y z
N TRP A 1 8.05 8.11 6.33
CA TRP A 1 7.22 7.02 6.90
C TRP A 1 5.86 6.89 6.20
N ILE A 2 5.04 7.95 6.10
CA ILE A 2 3.68 7.90 5.52
C ILE A 2 3.65 7.33 4.08
N LEU A 3 4.50 7.82 3.18
CA LEU A 3 4.56 7.35 1.80
C LEU A 3 5.02 5.88 1.65
N ALA A 4 5.76 5.36 2.63
CA ALA A 4 6.31 4.01 2.58
C ALA A 4 5.29 2.94 3.01
N ASN A 5 4.37 3.29 3.92
CA ASN A 5 3.45 2.33 4.56
C ASN A 5 1.97 2.58 4.27
N SER A 6 1.63 3.65 3.53
CA SER A 6 0.23 3.98 3.22
C SER A 6 -0.04 4.08 1.72
N LYS A 7 -1.30 3.80 1.33
CA LYS A 7 -1.84 4.13 0.00
C LYS A 7 -2.96 5.15 0.15
N PRO A 8 -3.13 6.08 -0.80
CA PRO A 8 -4.22 7.04 -0.76
C PRO A 8 -5.56 6.36 -1.05
N CYS A 9 -6.60 6.76 -0.32
CA CYS A 9 -7.97 6.38 -0.63
C CYS A 9 -8.32 6.82 -2.06
N PRO A 10 -8.87 5.95 -2.93
CA PRO A 10 -9.22 6.33 -4.29
C PRO A 10 -10.26 7.46 -4.35
N LYS A 11 -11.17 7.53 -3.37
CA LYS A 11 -12.25 8.54 -3.28
C LYS A 11 -11.82 9.85 -2.64
N CYS A 12 -11.25 9.83 -1.42
CA CYS A 12 -10.93 11.05 -0.66
C CYS A 12 -9.43 11.38 -0.58
N LYS A 13 -8.55 10.57 -1.18
CA LYS A 13 -7.09 10.71 -1.19
C LYS A 13 -6.38 10.68 0.17
N ARG A 14 -7.11 10.51 1.28
CA ARG A 14 -6.51 10.33 2.61
C ARG A 14 -5.59 9.10 2.63
N PRO A 15 -4.40 9.18 3.24
CA PRO A 15 -3.52 8.04 3.37
C PRO A 15 -4.13 6.98 4.29
N ILE A 16 -4.08 5.72 3.87
CA ILE A 16 -4.57 4.56 4.62
C ILE A 16 -3.41 3.58 4.75
N GLU A 17 -3.10 3.17 5.97
CA GLU A 17 -2.13 2.12 6.26
C GLU A 17 -2.74 0.74 6.00
N LYS A 18 -1.96 -0.18 5.43
CA LYS A 18 -2.45 -1.53 5.12
C LYS A 18 -2.73 -2.30 6.42
N ASN A 19 -3.88 -2.97 6.50
CA ASN A 19 -4.09 -3.95 7.56
C ASN A 19 -3.30 -5.26 7.29
N HIS A 20 -2.97 -6.00 8.34
CA HIS A 20 -2.08 -7.19 8.35
C HIS A 20 -2.61 -8.43 7.58
N GLY A 21 -3.30 -8.28 6.45
CA GLY A 21 -3.58 -9.42 5.57
C GLY A 21 -4.81 -9.32 4.68
N CYS A 22 -5.70 -8.33 4.87
CA CYS A 22 -6.92 -8.24 4.08
C CYS A 22 -6.75 -7.32 2.87
N MET A 23 -7.15 -7.78 1.69
CA MET A 23 -7.17 -6.93 0.49
C MET A 23 -8.39 -6.00 0.47
N HIS A 24 -9.42 -6.30 1.26
CA HIS A 24 -10.56 -5.42 1.48
C HIS A 24 -10.18 -4.32 2.48
N MET A 25 -10.19 -3.07 2.03
CA MET A 25 -9.93 -1.91 2.86
C MET A 25 -11.13 -0.96 2.88
N THR A 26 -11.47 -0.49 4.06
CA THR A 26 -12.51 0.51 4.27
C THR A 26 -11.86 1.81 4.73
N CYS A 27 -12.12 2.91 4.03
CA CYS A 27 -11.64 4.23 4.44
C CYS A 27 -12.33 4.70 5.72
N THR A 28 -11.60 5.36 6.60
CA THR A 28 -12.14 5.87 7.87
C THR A 28 -13.19 6.96 7.64
N PRO A 29 -14.12 7.16 8.61
CA PRO A 29 -15.12 8.22 8.53
C PRO A 29 -14.51 9.62 8.28
N PRO A 30 -15.19 10.49 7.52
CA PRO A 30 -16.55 10.34 6.99
C PRO A 30 -16.63 9.63 5.64
N CYS A 31 -15.52 9.15 5.07
CA CYS A 31 -15.50 8.63 3.69
C CYS A 31 -16.16 7.25 3.56
N LYS A 32 -15.82 6.30 4.46
CA LYS A 32 -16.38 4.93 4.51
C LYS A 32 -16.32 4.16 3.17
N TYR A 33 -15.44 4.56 2.26
CA TYR A 33 -15.33 3.92 0.95
C TYR A 33 -14.59 2.59 1.05
N GLU A 34 -15.16 1.54 0.48
CA GLU A 34 -14.64 0.19 0.46
C GLU A 34 -13.95 -0.09 -0.87
N PHE A 35 -12.70 -0.56 -0.82
CA PHE A 35 -11.87 -0.75 -2.00
C PHE A 35 -10.87 -1.88 -1.84
N CYS A 36 -10.34 -2.34 -2.98
CA CYS A 36 -9.28 -3.34 -3.04
C CYS A 36 -7.90 -2.68 -2.88
N TRP A 37 -7.08 -3.17 -1.95
CA TRP A 37 -5.73 -2.65 -1.69
C TRP A 37 -4.78 -2.77 -2.88
N LEU A 38 -5.00 -3.78 -3.74
CA LEU A 38 -4.14 -4.06 -4.88
C LEU A 38 -4.40 -3.06 -6.00
N CYS A 39 -5.63 -3.05 -6.53
CA CYS A 39 -5.99 -2.26 -7.71
C CYS A 39 -6.65 -0.90 -7.41
N LEU A 40 -6.88 -0.57 -6.13
CA LEU A 40 -7.50 0.69 -5.69
C LEU A 40 -8.91 0.97 -6.27
N ASN A 41 -9.58 -0.03 -6.83
CA ASN A 41 -10.96 0.07 -7.32
C ASN A 41 -11.98 -0.28 -6.24
N ALA A 42 -13.25 0.03 -6.50
CA ALA A 42 -14.37 -0.29 -5.61
C ALA A 42 -14.39 -1.77 -5.24
N TRP A 43 -14.66 -2.07 -3.98
CA TRP A 43 -14.80 -3.45 -3.53
C TRP A 43 -16.04 -4.13 -4.15
N THR A 44 -17.08 -3.36 -4.44
CA THR A 44 -18.31 -3.84 -5.10
C THR A 44 -18.05 -4.44 -6.48
N ASP A 45 -16.98 -4.04 -7.15
CA ASP A 45 -16.58 -4.60 -8.46
C ASP A 45 -15.83 -5.93 -8.32
N HIS A 46 -15.45 -6.32 -7.09
CA HIS A 46 -14.76 -7.58 -6.83
C HIS A 46 -15.77 -8.71 -6.59
N GLY A 47 -15.52 -9.83 -7.25
CA GLY A 47 -16.31 -11.06 -7.17
C GLY A 47 -15.67 -12.16 -8.00
N GLU A 48 -16.47 -13.12 -8.47
CA GLU A 48 -15.96 -14.24 -9.29
C GLU A 48 -15.25 -13.75 -10.56
N ARG A 49 -15.73 -12.65 -11.16
CA ARG A 49 -15.18 -12.04 -12.39
C ARG A 49 -13.78 -11.45 -12.23
N THR A 50 -13.33 -11.16 -11.01
CA THR A 50 -12.01 -10.57 -10.73
C THR A 50 -11.01 -11.57 -10.16
N GLY A 51 -11.35 -12.87 -10.13
CA GLY A 51 -10.53 -13.90 -9.50
C GLY A 51 -10.92 -14.23 -8.05
N GLY A 52 -12.09 -13.75 -7.60
CA GLY A 52 -12.61 -13.96 -6.26
C GLY A 52 -12.54 -12.71 -5.39
N PHE A 53 -12.93 -12.84 -4.12
CA PHE A 53 -12.93 -11.74 -3.15
C PHE A 53 -11.53 -11.46 -2.60
N TYR A 54 -10.63 -12.44 -2.53
CA TYR A 54 -9.30 -12.27 -1.93
C TYR A 54 -8.16 -12.19 -2.95
N ALA A 55 -8.42 -12.51 -4.21
CA ALA A 55 -7.46 -12.42 -5.30
C ALA A 55 -7.97 -11.44 -6.37
N CYS A 56 -7.06 -10.66 -6.97
CA CYS A 56 -7.39 -9.67 -7.98
C CYS A 56 -6.62 -9.95 -9.27
N ASN A 57 -7.21 -10.72 -10.18
CA ASN A 57 -6.61 -11.06 -11.48
C ASN A 57 -6.38 -9.83 -12.35
N ARG A 58 -7.21 -8.79 -12.19
CA ARG A 58 -7.02 -7.50 -12.88
C ARG A 58 -5.72 -6.82 -12.42
N TYR A 59 -5.38 -6.92 -11.14
CA TYR A 59 -4.12 -6.40 -10.63
C TYR A 59 -2.93 -7.18 -11.20
N GLU A 60 -3.00 -8.51 -11.20
CA GLU A 60 -1.93 -9.35 -11.75
C GLU A 60 -1.70 -9.07 -13.24
N ALA A 61 -2.77 -8.92 -14.03
CA ALA A 61 -2.66 -8.52 -15.44
C ALA A 61 -2.04 -7.12 -15.59
N ALA A 62 -2.51 -6.12 -14.83
CA ALA A 62 -1.97 -4.76 -14.90
C ALA A 62 -0.51 -4.67 -14.43
N LYS A 63 -0.10 -5.55 -13.50
CA LYS A 63 1.29 -5.69 -13.05
C LYS A 63 2.15 -6.30 -14.15
N GLN A 64 1.66 -7.32 -14.85
CA GLN A 64 2.35 -7.93 -15.99
C GLN A 64 2.49 -6.94 -17.17
N GLU A 65 1.52 -6.06 -17.37
CA GLU A 65 1.55 -4.99 -18.37
C GLU A 65 2.39 -3.76 -17.95
N GLY A 66 2.93 -3.75 -16.72
CA GLY A 66 3.84 -2.69 -16.24
C GLY A 66 3.16 -1.38 -15.81
N LEU A 67 1.83 -1.32 -15.77
CA LEU A 67 1.08 -0.08 -15.48
C LEU A 67 1.23 0.40 -14.02
N TYR A 68 1.53 -0.52 -13.09
CA TYR A 68 1.64 -0.22 -11.66
C TYR A 68 3.07 0.08 -11.18
N ASP A 69 4.05 -0.07 -12.07
CA ASP A 69 5.47 -0.16 -11.73
C ASP A 69 6.03 1.15 -11.16
N GLU A 70 5.73 2.30 -11.75
CA GLU A 70 6.28 3.59 -11.30
C GLU A 70 5.81 4.03 -9.91
N ALA A 71 4.51 3.92 -9.63
CA ALA A 71 3.97 4.31 -8.32
C ALA A 71 4.41 3.34 -7.22
N GLU A 72 4.58 2.05 -7.54
CA GLU A 72 5.11 1.04 -6.62
C GLU A 72 6.59 1.28 -6.34
N LYS A 73 7.41 1.49 -7.39
CA LYS A 73 8.83 1.85 -7.29
C LYS A 73 9.07 3.06 -6.41
N ARG A 74 8.28 4.14 -6.57
CA ARG A 74 8.41 5.33 -5.70
C ARG A 74 8.17 5.02 -4.23
N ARG A 75 7.19 4.16 -3.93
CA ARG A 75 6.88 3.73 -2.56
C ARG A 75 7.98 2.83 -2.00
N GLU A 76 8.49 1.91 -2.82
CA GLU A 76 9.62 1.04 -2.48
C GLU A 76 10.90 1.84 -2.21
N MET A 77 11.22 2.82 -3.07
CA MET A 77 12.34 3.73 -2.83
C MET A 77 12.19 4.49 -1.52
N ALA A 78 11.00 5.03 -1.23
CA ALA A 78 10.73 5.74 0.02
C ALA A 78 10.89 4.82 1.25
N LYS A 79 10.53 3.54 1.13
CA LYS A 79 10.72 2.52 2.17
C LYS A 79 12.21 2.22 2.35
N ASN A 80 12.94 1.95 1.27
CA ASN A 80 14.37 1.67 1.30
C ASN A 80 15.19 2.82 1.89
N SER A 81 14.86 4.08 1.55
CA SER A 81 15.50 5.25 2.13
C SER A 81 15.26 5.35 3.64
N LEU A 82 14.05 5.03 4.11
CA LEU A 82 13.72 5.03 5.52
C LEU A 82 14.45 3.91 6.28
N GLU A 83 14.46 2.70 5.74
CA GLU A 83 15.18 1.55 6.33
C GLU A 83 16.67 1.83 6.42
N ARG A 84 17.26 2.41 5.37
CA ARG A 84 18.67 2.83 5.37
C ARG A 84 18.95 3.85 6.46
N TYR A 85 18.12 4.87 6.59
CA TYR A 85 18.27 5.89 7.64
C TYR A 85 18.19 5.26 9.04
N THR A 86 17.18 4.43 9.29
CA THR A 86 16.99 3.74 10.58
C THR A 86 18.22 2.89 10.96
N HIS A 87 18.75 2.10 10.02
CA HIS A 87 19.93 1.26 10.27
C HIS A 87 21.14 2.06 10.77
N TYR A 88 21.47 3.18 10.13
CA TYR A 88 22.61 4.00 10.53
C TYR A 88 22.35 4.77 11.83
N TYR A 89 21.12 5.24 12.04
CA TYR A 89 20.73 5.97 13.24
C TYR A 89 20.80 5.11 14.51
N GLU A 90 20.24 3.89 14.48
CA GLU A 90 20.25 2.96 15.63
C GLU A 90 21.68 2.62 16.07
N ARG A 91 22.59 2.43 15.12
CA ARG A 91 23.99 2.10 15.38
C ARG A 91 24.76 3.28 15.97
N TRP A 92 24.53 4.48 15.46
CA TRP A 92 25.08 5.72 16.01
C TRP A 92 24.58 5.97 17.44
N ALA A 93 23.28 5.82 17.69
CA ALA A 93 22.67 6.02 19.01
C ALA A 93 23.24 5.05 20.04
N SER A 94 23.35 3.76 19.68
CA SER A 94 23.93 2.73 20.55
C SER A 94 25.39 3.01 20.91
N ASN A 95 26.16 3.57 19.96
CA ASN A 95 27.56 3.96 20.17
C ASN A 95 27.72 5.19 21.08
N GLN A 96 26.70 6.05 21.22
CA GLN A 96 26.75 7.19 22.14
C GLN A 96 26.33 6.85 23.56
N THR A 97 25.50 5.82 23.72
CA THR A 97 25.07 5.31 25.02
C THR A 97 26.06 4.31 25.64
N SER A 98 27.15 4.00 24.92
CA SER A 98 28.27 3.17 25.39
C SER A 98 29.42 4.07 25.83
#